data_AF-A0A382Z759-F1
#
_entry.id   AF-A0A382Z759-F1
#
_cell.length_a   1.000
_cell.length_b   1.000
_cell.length_c   1.000
_cell.angle_alpha   90.00
_cell.angle_beta   90.00
_cell.angle_gamma   90.00
#
_symmetry.space_group_name_H-M   'P 1'
#
loop_
_entity.id
_entity.type
_entity.pdbx_description
1 polymer ?
#
loop_
_entity_poly.entity_id
_entity_poly.type
_entity_poly.pdbx_seq_one_letter_code
_entity_poly.pdbx_strand_id
1 'polypeptide(L)'
;LLHAWKMIAGITILCTGLAVAYALYAPEVFKAETLLAPVQEEKTSTSSALSQFGGLAAMAGISIPSDSNVEQVVATLQSRKFLRVFIKEKNLLPILFEEIWDADRKVWIVESKENEPTEQQAVGLFKGLLSIDEDATSGLITLSVSWKDPEVAAEWSNDLVKQLNEQLRGQAIADSKKRVGYLEQELAKTTLQDMRAVLYNLLESEKQKAMLANVNEDFALDVIDPAVVPEQREKPKSKLIVALGCLCGGFLGIFAVFF
;
A
#
# COMPACT_ATOMS: atom_id res chain seq x y z
N LEU A 1 -18.47 0.52 50.47
CA LEU A 1 -18.05 -0.67 49.68
C LEU A 1 -18.82 -1.95 50.04
N LEU A 2 -18.94 -2.35 51.32
CA LEU A 2 -19.60 -3.60 51.75
C LEU A 2 -21.11 -3.75 51.41
N HIS A 3 -21.84 -2.66 51.12
CA HIS A 3 -23.23 -2.72 50.63
C HIS A 3 -23.41 -2.36 49.14
N ALA A 4 -22.44 -1.68 48.53
CA ALA A 4 -22.52 -1.22 47.15
C ALA A 4 -21.86 -2.16 46.13
N TRP A 5 -21.18 -3.23 46.60
CA TRP A 5 -20.49 -4.18 45.73
C TRP A 5 -21.41 -4.86 44.71
N LYS A 6 -22.69 -5.07 45.04
CA LYS A 6 -23.70 -5.63 44.12
C LYS A 6 -23.99 -4.70 42.94
N MET A 7 -24.02 -3.38 43.17
CA MET A 7 -24.19 -2.39 42.10
C MET A 7 -22.96 -2.35 41.19
N ILE A 8 -21.76 -2.32 41.77
CA ILE A 8 -20.50 -2.30 41.01
C ILE A 8 -20.39 -3.56 40.14
N ALA A 9 -20.67 -4.74 40.73
CA ALA A 9 -20.69 -6.01 40.00
C ALA A 9 -21.74 -6.01 38.88
N GLY A 10 -22.96 -5.52 39.15
CA GLY A 10 -24.02 -5.44 38.14
C GLY A 10 -23.66 -4.57 36.95
N ILE A 11 -23.12 -3.37 37.18
CA ILE A 11 -22.68 -2.44 36.12
C ILE A 11 -21.53 -3.05 35.32
N THR A 12 -20.56 -3.67 36.00
CA THR A 12 -19.41 -4.30 35.33
C THR A 12 -19.86 -5.46 34.44
N ILE A 13 -20.77 -6.31 34.92
CA ILE A 13 -21.33 -7.42 34.14
C ILE A 13 -22.10 -6.89 32.93
N LEU A 14 -22.90 -5.83 33.10
CA LEU A 14 -23.65 -5.22 32.01
C LEU A 14 -22.72 -4.64 30.92
N CYS A 15 -21.73 -3.83 31.30
CA CYS A 15 -20.76 -3.27 30.36
C CYS A 15 -19.96 -4.36 29.65
N THR A 16 -19.54 -5.40 30.37
CA THR A 16 -18.80 -6.52 29.78
C THR A 16 -19.70 -7.32 28.83
N GLY A 17 -20.96 -7.56 29.20
CA GLY A 17 -21.95 -8.21 28.34
C GLY A 17 -22.19 -7.45 27.03
N LEU A 18 -22.32 -6.12 27.10
CA LEU A 18 -22.43 -5.26 25.92
C LEU A 18 -21.16 -5.30 25.05
N ALA A 19 -19.98 -5.31 25.67
CA ALA A 19 -18.71 -5.42 24.95
C ALA A 19 -18.57 -6.77 24.22
N VAL A 20 -18.99 -7.88 24.84
CA VAL A 20 -19.03 -9.20 24.20
C VAL A 20 -20.04 -9.22 23.05
N ALA A 21 -21.26 -8.69 23.26
CA ALA A 21 -22.28 -8.61 22.23
C ALA A 21 -21.79 -7.82 21.01
N TYR A 22 -21.15 -6.67 21.23
CA TYR A 22 -20.53 -5.88 20.16
C TYR A 22 -19.42 -6.66 19.44
N ALA A 23 -18.54 -7.33 20.18
CA ALA A 23 -17.44 -8.10 19.59
C ALA A 23 -17.89 -9.28 18.72
N LEU A 24 -19.09 -9.82 18.96
CA LEU A 24 -19.69 -10.89 18.15
C LEU A 24 -20.51 -10.36 16.97
N TYR A 25 -21.05 -9.14 17.08
CA TYR A 25 -21.85 -8.52 16.02
C TYR A 25 -21.01 -7.74 15.00
N ALA A 26 -19.87 -7.18 15.41
CA ALA A 26 -19.01 -6.41 14.53
C ALA A 26 -18.43 -7.29 13.39
N PRO A 27 -18.44 -6.79 12.14
CA PRO A 27 -17.98 -7.57 10.99
C PRO A 27 -16.51 -7.94 11.13
N GLU A 28 -16.20 -9.18 10.76
CA GLU A 28 -14.83 -9.68 10.76
C GLU A 28 -14.05 -9.08 9.59
N VAL A 29 -12.81 -8.69 9.86
CA VAL A 29 -11.89 -8.18 8.85
C VAL A 29 -10.57 -8.93 8.98
N PHE A 30 -10.10 -9.43 7.86
CA PHE A 30 -8.86 -10.17 7.70
C PHE A 30 -7.83 -9.28 7.03
N LYS A 31 -6.56 -9.41 7.44
CA LYS A 31 -5.45 -8.61 6.92
C LYS A 31 -4.44 -9.54 6.26
N ALA A 32 -4.16 -9.31 4.99
CA ALA A 32 -3.10 -10.01 4.26
C ALA A 32 -1.92 -9.06 4.04
N GLU A 33 -0.70 -9.56 4.24
CA GLU A 33 0.53 -8.76 4.24
C GLU A 33 1.52 -9.32 3.21
N THR A 34 2.11 -8.44 2.41
CA THR A 34 3.20 -8.77 1.48
C THR A 34 4.45 -8.00 1.92
N LEU A 35 5.58 -8.69 2.09
CA LEU A 35 6.87 -8.10 2.43
C LEU A 35 7.68 -7.82 1.16
N LEU A 36 8.15 -6.58 1.03
CA LEU A 36 8.76 -6.06 -0.19
C LEU A 36 10.12 -5.41 0.13
N ALA A 37 11.06 -5.57 -0.80
CA ALA A 37 12.32 -4.83 -0.78
C ALA A 37 12.40 -3.88 -2.00
N PRO A 38 12.85 -2.64 -1.83
CA PRO A 38 13.03 -1.74 -2.95
C PRO A 38 14.17 -2.21 -3.86
N VAL A 39 13.89 -2.30 -5.16
CA VAL A 39 14.91 -2.65 -6.15
C VAL A 39 15.86 -1.46 -6.29
N GLN A 40 17.08 -1.61 -5.79
CA GLN A 40 18.10 -0.59 -5.93
C GLN A 40 18.63 -0.65 -7.37
N GLU A 41 18.55 0.47 -8.11
CA GLU A 41 19.31 0.60 -9.36
C GLU A 41 20.79 0.42 -9.01
N GLU A 42 21.45 -0.58 -9.59
CA GLU A 42 22.91 -0.71 -9.51
C GLU A 42 23.51 0.62 -9.98
N LYS A 43 24.04 1.39 -9.04
CA LYS A 43 24.63 2.69 -9.32
C LYS A 43 25.85 2.46 -10.20
N THR A 44 25.68 2.66 -11.50
CA THR A 44 26.76 2.69 -12.49
C THR A 44 27.88 3.59 -11.93
N SER A 45 29.12 3.11 -12.05
CA SER A 45 30.35 3.52 -11.36
C SER A 45 30.78 5.01 -11.44
N THR A 46 29.93 5.92 -11.90
CA THR A 46 30.11 7.37 -11.97
C THR A 46 29.73 8.12 -10.67
N SER A 47 29.17 7.44 -9.67
CA SER A 47 28.86 8.04 -8.35
C SER A 47 30.03 8.11 -7.38
N SER A 48 31.22 7.60 -7.74
CA SER A 48 32.40 7.60 -6.85
C SER A 48 32.91 8.99 -6.48
N ALA A 49 32.62 10.02 -7.29
CA ALA A 49 32.93 11.41 -6.97
C ALA A 49 31.92 12.06 -6.00
N LEU A 50 30.66 11.61 -5.99
CA LEU A 50 29.60 12.14 -5.10
C LEU A 50 29.48 11.35 -3.79
N SER A 51 29.84 10.05 -3.77
CA SER A 51 29.93 9.26 -2.55
C SER A 51 31.02 9.77 -1.60
N GLN A 52 32.08 10.39 -2.14
CA GLN A 52 33.12 11.07 -1.36
C GLN A 52 32.58 12.31 -0.62
N PHE A 53 31.57 13.00 -1.16
CA PHE A 53 30.88 14.09 -0.46
C PHE A 53 29.82 13.57 0.53
N GLY A 54 29.19 12.42 0.24
CA GLY A 54 28.27 11.76 1.17
C GLY A 54 28.94 11.33 2.49
N GLY A 55 30.20 10.89 2.44
CA GLY A 55 30.98 10.54 3.63
C GLY A 55 31.29 11.73 4.56
N LEU A 56 31.44 12.94 4.01
CA LEU A 56 31.66 14.16 4.78
C LEU A 56 30.36 14.72 5.40
N ALA A 57 29.23 14.57 4.71
CA ALA A 57 27.91 14.94 5.23
C ALA A 57 27.48 14.05 6.42
N ALA A 58 27.75 12.74 6.33
CA ALA A 58 27.51 11.79 7.43
C ALA A 58 28.35 12.11 8.69
N MET A 59 29.60 12.59 8.52
CA MET A 59 30.46 13.05 9.63
C MET A 59 30.00 14.39 10.24
N ALA A 60 29.23 15.19 9.50
CA ALA A 60 28.62 16.43 10.00
C ALA A 60 27.24 16.20 10.66
N GLY A 61 26.78 14.95 10.77
CA GLY A 61 25.47 14.61 11.34
C GLY A 61 24.30 14.93 10.42
N ILE A 62 24.57 15.22 9.14
CA ILE A 62 23.55 15.54 8.13
C ILE A 62 23.38 14.30 7.25
N SER A 63 22.40 13.47 7.60
CA SER A 63 21.94 12.38 6.75
C SER A 63 21.28 12.97 5.51
N ILE A 64 21.99 12.94 4.37
CA ILE A 64 21.39 13.23 3.07
C ILE A 64 20.51 12.01 2.74
N PRO A 65 19.18 12.16 2.63
CA PRO A 65 18.30 11.02 2.42
C PRO A 65 18.59 10.39 1.05
N SER A 66 18.92 9.10 1.04
CA SER A 66 19.09 8.31 -0.19
C SER A 66 17.77 7.75 -0.74
N ASP A 67 16.63 8.04 -0.09
CA ASP A 67 15.36 7.31 -0.22
C ASP A 67 14.34 7.92 -1.17
N SER A 68 14.73 8.86 -2.04
CA SER A 68 13.77 9.53 -2.94
C SER A 68 13.00 8.58 -3.87
N ASN A 69 13.54 7.37 -4.12
CA ASN A 69 12.86 6.37 -4.95
C ASN A 69 11.80 5.57 -4.16
N VAL A 70 12.04 5.25 -2.88
CA VAL A 70 11.10 4.47 -2.07
C VAL A 70 9.83 5.28 -1.78
N GLU A 71 10.01 6.52 -1.33
CA GLU A 71 8.90 7.43 -1.05
C GLU A 71 8.04 7.66 -2.31
N GLN A 72 8.68 7.78 -3.49
CA GLN A 72 7.96 7.92 -4.76
C GLN A 72 7.16 6.66 -5.13
N VAL A 73 7.72 5.46 -4.90
CA VAL A 73 7.05 4.19 -5.16
C VAL A 73 5.85 4.01 -4.22
N VAL A 74 6.03 4.27 -2.92
CA VAL A 74 4.95 4.25 -1.92
C VAL A 74 3.86 5.28 -2.24
N ALA A 75 4.24 6.51 -2.62
CA ALA A 75 3.30 7.54 -3.04
C ALA A 75 2.52 7.14 -4.31
N THR A 76 3.16 6.39 -5.22
CA THR A 76 2.52 5.87 -6.43
C THR A 76 1.46 4.82 -6.09
N LEU A 77 1.77 3.88 -5.19
CA LEU A 77 0.80 2.88 -4.66
C LEU A 77 -0.43 3.54 -4.03
N GLN A 78 -0.25 4.64 -3.31
CA GLN A 78 -1.36 5.38 -2.69
C GLN A 78 -2.04 6.38 -3.62
N SER A 79 -1.54 6.56 -4.84
CA SER A 79 -2.04 7.58 -5.75
C SER A 79 -3.44 7.22 -6.26
N ARG A 80 -4.30 8.23 -6.39
CA ARG A 80 -5.66 8.05 -6.96
C ARG A 80 -5.61 7.48 -8.38
N LYS A 81 -4.59 7.86 -9.16
CA LYS A 81 -4.43 7.42 -10.55
C LYS A 81 -4.18 5.91 -10.60
N PHE A 82 -3.26 5.41 -9.80
CA PHE A 82 -2.93 3.99 -9.73
C PHE A 82 -4.12 3.16 -9.24
N LEU A 83 -4.66 3.50 -8.07
CA LEU A 83 -5.78 2.75 -7.49
C LEU A 83 -7.03 2.74 -8.39
N ARG A 84 -7.29 3.82 -9.13
CA ARG A 84 -8.39 3.85 -10.10
C ARG A 84 -8.19 2.84 -11.22
N VAL A 85 -6.96 2.71 -11.73
CA VAL A 85 -6.64 1.70 -12.77
C VAL A 85 -6.81 0.29 -12.19
N PHE A 86 -6.29 0.04 -10.98
CA PHE A 86 -6.49 -1.21 -10.25
C PHE A 86 -7.97 -1.60 -10.12
N ILE A 87 -8.78 -0.70 -9.56
CA ILE A 87 -10.21 -0.91 -9.34
C ILE A 87 -10.94 -1.21 -10.64
N LYS A 88 -10.58 -0.51 -11.72
CA LYS A 88 -11.21 -0.69 -13.03
C LYS A 88 -10.82 -2.02 -13.68
N GLU A 89 -9.53 -2.36 -13.68
CA GLU A 89 -9.04 -3.60 -14.31
C GLU A 89 -9.55 -4.85 -13.60
N LYS A 90 -9.65 -4.80 -12.27
CA LYS A 90 -10.16 -5.91 -11.44
C LYS A 90 -11.68 -5.87 -11.25
N ASN A 91 -12.37 -4.89 -11.83
CA ASN A 91 -13.82 -4.68 -11.69
C ASN A 91 -14.28 -4.72 -10.22
N LEU A 92 -13.62 -3.95 -9.35
CA LEU A 92 -13.84 -4.02 -7.90
C LEU A 92 -15.10 -3.28 -7.42
N LEU A 93 -15.73 -2.48 -8.28
CA LEU A 93 -16.93 -1.70 -7.92
C LEU A 93 -18.04 -2.59 -7.32
N PRO A 94 -18.52 -3.65 -7.98
CA PRO A 94 -19.49 -4.58 -7.41
C PRO A 94 -19.06 -5.24 -6.09
N ILE A 95 -17.76 -5.49 -5.91
CA ILE A 95 -17.21 -6.17 -4.74
C ILE A 95 -17.16 -5.22 -3.54
N LEU A 96 -16.75 -3.97 -3.78
CA LEU A 96 -16.66 -2.93 -2.75
C LEU A 96 -18.04 -2.43 -2.31
N PHE A 97 -19.03 -2.45 -3.20
CA PHE A 97 -20.38 -1.96 -2.97
C PHE A 97 -21.42 -3.10 -3.06
N GLU A 98 -21.09 -4.26 -2.49
CA GLU A 98 -21.94 -5.46 -2.60
C GLU A 98 -23.37 -5.24 -2.09
N GLU A 99 -23.55 -4.39 -1.08
CA GLU A 99 -24.84 -4.15 -0.43
C GLU A 99 -25.88 -3.54 -1.38
N ILE A 100 -25.41 -2.85 -2.42
CA ILE A 100 -26.23 -2.17 -3.42
C ILE A 100 -26.02 -2.74 -4.83
N TRP A 101 -25.43 -3.94 -4.94
CA TRP A 101 -25.21 -4.63 -6.21
C TRP A 101 -26.04 -5.91 -6.28
N ASP A 102 -26.88 -6.03 -7.31
CA ASP A 102 -27.58 -7.27 -7.62
C ASP A 102 -26.68 -8.15 -8.50
N ALA A 103 -26.12 -9.21 -7.90
CA ALA A 103 -25.21 -10.13 -8.58
C ALA A 103 -25.88 -10.95 -9.69
N ASP A 104 -27.17 -11.29 -9.54
CA ASP A 104 -27.92 -12.11 -10.50
C ASP A 104 -28.28 -11.30 -11.75
N ARG A 105 -28.74 -10.07 -11.54
CA ARG A 105 -29.17 -9.17 -12.62
C ARG A 105 -28.05 -8.29 -13.16
N LYS A 106 -26.93 -8.21 -12.46
CA LYS A 106 -25.78 -7.33 -12.75
C LYS A 106 -26.19 -5.86 -12.87
N VAL A 107 -27.03 -5.40 -11.94
CA VAL A 107 -27.52 -4.01 -11.89
C VAL A 107 -27.37 -3.44 -10.48
N TRP A 108 -27.21 -2.12 -10.42
CA TRP A 108 -27.18 -1.39 -9.16
C TRP A 108 -28.59 -1.24 -8.59
N ILE A 109 -28.74 -1.51 -7.30
CA ILE A 109 -29.99 -1.38 -6.55
C ILE A 109 -30.09 0.07 -6.05
N VAL A 110 -30.31 1.00 -6.98
CA VAL A 110 -30.34 2.45 -6.69
C VAL A 110 -31.56 3.13 -7.33
N GLU A 111 -32.06 4.19 -6.69
CA GLU A 111 -33.25 4.93 -7.15
C GLU A 111 -33.03 5.64 -8.50
N SER A 112 -31.79 6.07 -8.77
CA SER A 112 -31.41 6.77 -9.99
C SER A 112 -29.98 6.40 -10.39
N LYS A 113 -29.66 6.53 -11.68
CA LYS A 113 -28.33 6.27 -12.22
C LYS A 113 -27.24 7.17 -11.61
N GLU A 114 -27.61 8.35 -11.13
CA GLU A 114 -26.69 9.29 -10.48
C GLU A 114 -26.20 8.78 -9.11
N ASN A 115 -26.95 7.87 -8.49
CA ASN A 115 -26.60 7.23 -7.23
C ASN A 115 -25.72 5.98 -7.41
N GLU A 116 -25.38 5.61 -8.66
CA GLU A 116 -24.44 4.51 -8.90
C GLU A 116 -23.06 4.85 -8.32
N PRO A 117 -22.38 3.89 -7.66
CA PRO A 117 -21.05 4.11 -7.13
C PRO A 117 -20.06 4.56 -8.21
N THR A 118 -19.32 5.62 -7.89
CA THR A 118 -18.29 6.16 -8.78
C THR A 118 -16.94 5.52 -8.51
N GLU A 119 -16.08 5.46 -9.52
CA GLU A 119 -14.67 5.04 -9.34
C GLU A 119 -13.95 5.86 -8.27
N GLN A 120 -14.31 7.13 -8.11
CA GLN A 120 -13.72 8.01 -7.10
C GLN A 120 -14.11 7.61 -5.67
N GLN A 121 -15.37 7.23 -5.44
CA GLN A 121 -15.81 6.69 -4.15
C GLN A 121 -15.12 5.36 -3.86
N ALA A 122 -15.00 4.49 -4.87
CA ALA A 122 -14.28 3.22 -4.76
C ALA A 122 -12.82 3.44 -4.34
N VAL A 123 -12.11 4.38 -4.97
CA VAL A 123 -10.73 4.74 -4.57
C VAL A 123 -10.68 5.23 -3.12
N GLY A 124 -11.65 6.03 -2.68
CA GLY A 124 -11.74 6.52 -1.31
C GLY A 124 -11.89 5.39 -0.30
N LEU A 125 -12.77 4.43 -0.56
CA LEU A 125 -12.96 3.24 0.27
C LEU A 125 -11.71 2.36 0.27
N PHE A 126 -11.17 2.05 -0.92
CA PHE A 126 -10.03 1.16 -1.07
C PHE A 126 -8.78 1.69 -0.36
N LYS A 127 -8.58 3.01 -0.34
CA LYS A 127 -7.51 3.64 0.45
C LYS A 127 -7.60 3.36 1.95
N GLY A 128 -8.81 3.18 2.50
CA GLY A 128 -9.01 2.81 3.90
C GLY A 128 -8.72 1.33 4.19
N LEU A 129 -8.71 0.49 3.16
CA LEU A 129 -8.38 -0.94 3.24
C LEU A 129 -6.87 -1.19 3.10
N LEU A 130 -6.17 -0.27 2.43
CA LEU A 130 -4.74 -0.33 2.17
C LEU A 130 -3.95 0.28 3.33
N SER A 131 -2.93 -0.42 3.81
CA SER A 131 -1.94 0.10 4.73
C SER A 131 -0.54 -0.24 4.21
N ILE A 132 0.36 0.74 4.26
CA ILE A 132 1.75 0.57 3.85
C ILE A 132 2.59 1.02 5.03
N ASP A 133 3.45 0.13 5.51
CA ASP A 133 4.40 0.41 6.59
C ASP A 133 5.82 0.24 6.04
N GLU A 134 6.68 1.20 6.33
CA GLU A 134 8.08 1.18 5.93
C GLU A 134 8.94 1.09 7.18
N ASP A 135 9.74 0.02 7.29
CA ASP A 135 10.71 -0.10 8.36
C ASP A 135 11.95 0.72 8.01
N ALA A 136 12.08 1.90 8.61
CA ALA A 136 13.20 2.82 8.42
C ALA A 136 14.59 2.21 8.76
N THR A 137 14.64 1.09 9.49
CA THR A 137 15.90 0.41 9.83
C THR A 137 16.34 -0.55 8.74
N SER A 138 15.40 -1.37 8.23
CA SER A 138 15.69 -2.39 7.22
C SER A 138 15.46 -1.92 5.78
N GLY A 139 14.72 -0.82 5.59
CA GLY A 139 14.25 -0.34 4.28
C GLY A 139 13.19 -1.23 3.65
N LEU A 140 12.64 -2.20 4.40
CA LEU A 140 11.60 -3.10 3.92
C LEU A 140 10.23 -2.44 4.01
N ILE A 141 9.37 -2.79 3.07
CA ILE A 141 8.01 -2.26 2.96
C ILE A 141 7.03 -3.39 3.16
N THR A 142 6.09 -3.21 4.08
CA THR A 142 4.98 -4.13 4.31
C THR A 142 3.71 -3.55 3.70
N LEU A 143 3.26 -4.14 2.59
CA LEU A 143 1.97 -3.81 1.98
C LEU A 143 0.88 -4.67 2.61
N SER A 144 -0.16 -4.03 3.13
CA SER A 144 -1.27 -4.69 3.81
C SER A 144 -2.60 -4.34 3.17
N VAL A 145 -3.45 -5.35 2.96
CA VAL A 145 -4.84 -5.16 2.53
C VAL A 145 -5.76 -5.82 3.54
N SER A 146 -6.68 -5.02 4.10
CA SER A 146 -7.69 -5.50 5.05
C SER A 146 -9.04 -5.64 4.36
N TRP A 147 -9.60 -6.84 4.31
CA TRP A 147 -10.91 -7.12 3.72
C TRP A 147 -11.69 -8.20 4.49
N LYS A 148 -13.00 -8.27 4.28
CA LYS A 148 -13.87 -9.25 4.94
C LYS A 148 -13.65 -10.69 4.46
N ASP A 149 -13.22 -10.84 3.22
CA ASP A 149 -12.88 -12.14 2.63
C ASP A 149 -11.34 -12.30 2.65
N PRO A 150 -10.81 -13.30 3.36
CA PRO A 150 -9.37 -13.49 3.52
C PRO A 150 -8.67 -13.90 2.21
N GLU A 151 -9.34 -14.63 1.31
CA GLU A 151 -8.76 -15.03 0.02
C GLU A 151 -8.58 -13.80 -0.87
N VAL A 152 -9.62 -12.97 -0.93
CA VAL A 152 -9.62 -11.71 -1.69
C VAL A 152 -8.61 -10.71 -1.12
N ALA A 153 -8.42 -10.65 0.20
CA ALA A 153 -7.41 -9.79 0.81
C ALA A 153 -5.99 -10.15 0.35
N ALA A 154 -5.67 -11.45 0.33
CA ALA A 154 -4.37 -11.95 -0.11
C ALA A 154 -4.16 -11.74 -1.62
N GLU A 155 -5.20 -12.01 -2.43
CA GLU A 155 -5.18 -11.75 -3.86
C GLU A 155 -4.90 -10.27 -4.15
N TRP A 156 -5.66 -9.35 -3.53
CA TRP A 156 -5.49 -7.92 -3.75
C TRP A 156 -4.12 -7.41 -3.33
N SER A 157 -3.57 -7.90 -2.23
CA SER A 157 -2.21 -7.52 -1.78
C SER A 157 -1.16 -7.90 -2.82
N ASN A 158 -1.16 -9.14 -3.30
CA ASN A 158 -0.24 -9.61 -4.32
C ASN A 158 -0.44 -8.90 -5.67
N ASP A 159 -1.69 -8.72 -6.09
CA ASP A 159 -2.02 -8.09 -7.37
C ASP A 159 -1.65 -6.60 -7.43
N LEU A 160 -1.75 -5.87 -6.31
CA LEU A 160 -1.33 -4.48 -6.23
C LEU A 160 0.17 -4.35 -6.52
N VAL A 161 0.99 -5.21 -5.93
CA VAL A 161 2.45 -5.21 -6.16
C VAL A 161 2.74 -5.53 -7.62
N LYS A 162 2.10 -6.58 -8.14
CA LYS A 162 2.25 -6.98 -9.55
C LYS A 162 1.89 -5.85 -10.51
N GLN A 163 0.74 -5.19 -10.29
CA GLN A 163 0.31 -4.08 -11.14
C GLN A 163 1.24 -2.87 -11.00
N LEU A 164 1.75 -2.58 -9.81
CA LEU A 164 2.71 -1.50 -9.59
C LEU A 164 3.99 -1.74 -10.41
N ASN A 165 4.55 -2.94 -10.30
CA ASN A 165 5.75 -3.34 -11.04
C ASN A 165 5.51 -3.23 -12.55
N GLU A 166 4.39 -3.77 -13.06
CA GLU A 166 4.02 -3.67 -14.47
C GLU A 166 3.91 -2.20 -14.93
N GLN A 167 3.22 -1.37 -14.15
CA GLN A 167 2.96 0.02 -14.52
C GLN A 167 4.26 0.84 -14.55
N LEU A 168 5.12 0.68 -13.54
CA LEU A 168 6.39 1.40 -13.45
C LEU A 168 7.36 0.92 -14.53
N ARG A 169 7.41 -0.39 -14.79
CA ARG A 169 8.17 -0.98 -15.90
C ARG A 169 7.73 -0.43 -17.24
N GLY A 170 6.42 -0.44 -17.51
CA GLY A 170 5.85 0.10 -18.75
C GLY A 170 6.17 1.58 -18.95
N GLN A 171 6.11 2.37 -17.88
CA GLN A 171 6.50 3.79 -17.89
C GLN A 171 7.99 3.97 -18.20
N ALA A 172 8.86 3.21 -17.53
CA ALA A 172 10.31 3.27 -17.75
C ALA A 172 10.68 2.92 -19.20
N ILE A 173 10.10 1.86 -19.76
CA ILE A 173 10.30 1.46 -21.16
C ILE A 173 9.81 2.55 -22.12
N ALA A 174 8.63 3.12 -21.86
CA ALA A 174 8.07 4.18 -22.70
C ALA A 174 8.94 5.44 -22.69
N ASP A 175 9.49 5.82 -21.53
CA ASP A 175 10.35 6.98 -21.40
C ASP A 175 11.74 6.76 -22.02
N SER A 176 12.35 5.59 -21.83
CA SER A 176 13.60 5.25 -22.52
C SER A 176 13.42 5.22 -24.04
N LYS A 177 12.29 4.72 -24.57
CA LYS A 177 12.00 4.79 -26.02
C LYS A 177 11.96 6.23 -26.55
N LYS A 178 11.36 7.16 -25.81
CA LYS A 178 11.34 8.59 -26.19
C LYS A 178 12.75 9.17 -26.20
N ARG A 179 13.57 8.87 -25.19
CA ARG A 179 14.96 9.34 -25.08
C ARG A 179 15.84 8.77 -26.19
N VAL A 180 15.72 7.48 -26.47
CA VAL A 180 16.39 6.81 -27.61
C VAL A 180 16.05 7.51 -28.91
N GLY A 181 14.76 7.77 -29.18
CA GLY A 181 14.34 8.47 -30.40
C GLY A 181 14.92 9.90 -30.50
N TYR A 182 14.99 10.62 -29.39
CA TYR A 182 15.63 11.95 -29.33
C TYR A 182 17.13 11.87 -29.61
N LEU A 183 17.85 10.94 -28.97
CA LEU A 183 19.30 10.74 -29.15
C LEU A 183 19.64 10.32 -30.57
N GLU A 184 18.85 9.43 -31.18
CA GLU A 184 19.00 9.02 -32.59
C GLU A 184 18.80 10.22 -33.54
N GLN A 185 17.81 11.07 -33.27
CA GLN A 185 17.59 12.31 -34.03
C GLN A 185 18.76 13.30 -33.90
N GLU A 186 19.31 13.46 -32.70
CA GLU A 186 20.42 14.38 -32.45
C GLU A 186 21.75 13.86 -33.04
N LEU A 187 21.96 12.55 -33.02
CA LEU A 187 23.07 11.87 -33.71
C LEU A 187 23.04 12.10 -35.22
N ALA A 188 21.85 12.18 -35.83
CA ALA A 188 21.71 12.45 -37.26
C ALA A 188 22.08 13.89 -37.64
N LYS A 189 21.90 14.85 -36.71
CA LYS A 189 22.22 16.27 -36.91
C LYS A 189 23.66 16.63 -36.54
N THR A 190 24.28 15.84 -35.67
CA THR A 190 25.62 16.12 -35.12
C THR A 190 26.72 15.58 -36.02
N THR A 191 27.56 16.50 -36.51
CA THR A 191 28.70 16.19 -37.40
C THR A 191 30.02 16.06 -36.66
N LEU A 192 30.19 16.74 -35.52
CA LEU A 192 31.42 16.71 -34.73
C LEU A 192 31.62 15.32 -34.09
N GLN A 193 32.77 14.68 -34.36
CA GLN A 193 33.03 13.31 -33.94
C GLN A 193 33.00 13.11 -32.42
N ASP A 194 33.53 14.07 -31.65
CA ASP A 194 33.57 13.96 -30.18
C ASP A 194 32.16 14.01 -29.58
N MET A 195 31.28 14.87 -30.09
CA MET A 195 29.88 14.93 -29.64
C MET A 195 29.10 13.66 -30.01
N ARG A 196 29.37 13.08 -31.19
CA ARG A 196 28.78 11.80 -31.59
C ARG A 196 29.17 10.68 -30.62
N ALA A 197 30.43 10.62 -30.19
CA ALA A 197 30.89 9.60 -29.25
C ALA A 197 30.13 9.68 -27.91
N VAL A 198 29.93 10.88 -27.37
CA VAL A 198 29.12 11.09 -26.16
C VAL A 198 27.68 10.63 -26.36
N LEU A 199 27.05 11.02 -27.48
CA LEU A 199 25.67 10.62 -27.80
C LEU A 199 25.52 9.11 -27.97
N TYR A 200 26.51 8.40 -28.54
CA TYR A 200 26.50 6.95 -28.62
C TYR A 200 26.55 6.29 -27.23
N ASN A 201 27.39 6.78 -26.32
CA ASN A 201 27.45 6.28 -24.95
C ASN A 201 26.11 6.47 -24.21
N LEU A 202 25.46 7.62 -24.40
CA LEU A 202 24.12 7.87 -23.84
C LEU A 202 23.07 6.95 -24.45
N LEU A 203 23.11 6.74 -25.77
CA LEU A 203 22.20 5.85 -26.48
C LEU A 203 22.36 4.39 -26.01
N GLU A 204 23.59 3.93 -25.85
CA GLU A 204 23.91 2.62 -25.32
C GLU A 204 23.37 2.46 -23.90
N SER A 205 23.64 3.43 -23.03
CA SER A 205 23.13 3.42 -21.65
C SER A 205 21.60 3.37 -21.59
N GLU A 206 20.89 4.14 -22.43
CA GLU A 206 19.42 4.13 -22.47
C GLU A 206 18.86 2.82 -23.06
N LYS A 207 19.51 2.24 -24.07
CA LYS A 207 19.12 0.93 -24.63
C LYS A 207 19.33 -0.20 -23.62
N GLN A 208 20.44 -0.20 -22.88
CA GLN A 208 20.69 -1.14 -21.80
C GLN A 208 19.63 -1.00 -20.69
N LYS A 209 19.30 0.24 -20.28
CA LYS A 209 18.26 0.48 -19.26
C LYS A 209 16.89 -0.06 -19.71
N ALA A 210 16.49 0.20 -20.95
CA ALA A 210 15.25 -0.33 -21.51
C ALA A 210 15.23 -1.86 -21.59
N MET A 211 16.36 -2.47 -21.94
CA MET A 211 16.51 -3.93 -22.00
C MET A 211 16.32 -4.57 -20.62
N LEU A 212 17.00 -4.05 -19.59
CA LEU A 212 16.90 -4.56 -18.22
C LEU A 212 15.48 -4.43 -17.68
N ALA A 213 14.83 -3.28 -17.92
CA ALA A 213 13.44 -3.07 -17.56
C ALA A 213 12.50 -4.08 -18.24
N ASN A 214 12.79 -4.50 -19.48
CA ASN A 214 11.93 -5.43 -20.21
C ASN A 214 12.06 -6.89 -19.75
N VAL A 215 13.12 -7.24 -19.02
CA VAL A 215 13.39 -8.62 -18.55
C VAL A 215 13.02 -8.81 -17.08
N ASN A 216 13.13 -7.75 -16.26
CA ASN A 216 12.82 -7.84 -14.83
C ASN A 216 11.32 -7.65 -14.59
N GLU A 217 10.66 -8.67 -14.03
CA GLU A 217 9.26 -8.59 -13.62
C GLU A 217 9.09 -7.74 -12.35
N ASP A 218 9.99 -7.91 -11.39
CA ASP A 218 10.07 -7.10 -10.18
C ASP A 218 10.91 -5.85 -10.43
N PHE A 219 10.30 -4.88 -11.10
CA PHE A 219 11.01 -3.67 -11.56
C PHE A 219 11.27 -2.66 -10.45
N ALA A 220 10.30 -2.44 -9.55
CA ALA A 220 10.39 -1.41 -8.51
C ALA A 220 10.48 -2.01 -7.11
N LEU A 221 9.73 -3.08 -6.85
CA LEU A 221 9.69 -3.78 -5.57
C LEU A 221 9.91 -5.27 -5.82
N ASP A 222 10.89 -5.83 -5.13
CA ASP A 222 11.14 -7.28 -5.07
C ASP A 222 10.25 -7.90 -3.99
N VAL A 223 9.60 -9.01 -4.31
CA VAL A 223 8.69 -9.70 -3.39
C VAL A 223 9.49 -10.67 -2.54
N ILE A 224 9.72 -10.29 -1.28
CA ILE A 224 10.44 -11.13 -0.32
C ILE A 224 9.52 -12.20 0.25
N ASP A 225 8.30 -11.81 0.64
CA ASP A 225 7.28 -12.73 1.14
C ASP A 225 5.91 -12.36 0.55
N PRO A 226 5.31 -13.19 -0.33
CA PRO A 226 4.01 -12.94 -0.91
C PRO A 226 2.89 -13.05 0.12
N ALA A 227 1.80 -12.31 -0.06
CA ALA A 227 0.64 -12.44 0.81
C ALA A 227 0.00 -13.83 0.72
N VAL A 228 -0.16 -14.45 1.89
CA VAL A 228 -0.91 -15.70 2.08
C VAL A 228 -2.27 -15.42 2.71
N VAL A 229 -3.21 -16.35 2.53
CA VAL A 229 -4.55 -16.25 3.11
C VAL A 229 -4.43 -16.22 4.64
N PRO A 230 -4.87 -15.14 5.32
CA PRO A 230 -4.73 -15.01 6.75
C PRO A 230 -5.68 -15.96 7.49
N GLU A 231 -5.14 -16.76 8.41
CA GLU A 231 -5.94 -17.67 9.23
C GLU A 231 -6.67 -16.95 10.39
N GLN A 232 -6.17 -15.78 10.80
CA GLN A 232 -6.69 -15.04 11.95
C GLN A 232 -7.28 -13.69 11.51
N ARG A 233 -8.47 -13.38 12.03
CA ARG A 233 -9.09 -12.07 11.85
C ARG A 233 -8.29 -10.96 12.56
N GLU A 234 -8.08 -9.86 11.87
CA GLU A 234 -7.43 -8.66 12.41
C GLU A 234 -8.38 -7.88 13.33
N LYS A 235 -9.65 -7.78 12.92
CA LYS A 235 -10.70 -7.04 13.64
C LYS A 235 -12.00 -7.88 13.69
N PRO A 236 -12.80 -7.71 14.75
CA PRO A 236 -12.51 -6.97 15.97
C PRO A 236 -11.49 -7.71 16.88
N LYS A 237 -10.64 -6.97 17.59
CA LYS A 237 -9.75 -7.53 18.63
C LYS A 237 -10.57 -7.89 19.88
N SER A 238 -11.39 -8.94 19.77
CA SER A 238 -12.38 -9.38 20.76
C SER A 238 -11.83 -9.42 22.19
N LYS A 239 -10.63 -9.98 22.41
CA LYS A 239 -9.97 -10.03 23.72
C LYS A 239 -9.72 -8.64 24.31
N LEU A 240 -9.28 -7.67 23.50
CA LEU A 240 -9.05 -6.29 23.95
C LEU A 240 -10.35 -5.57 24.25
N ILE A 241 -11.38 -5.75 23.40
CA ILE A 241 -12.70 -5.11 23.59
C ILE A 241 -13.33 -5.58 24.91
N VAL A 242 -13.28 -6.88 25.19
CA VAL A 242 -13.82 -7.45 26.43
C VAL A 242 -13.03 -6.99 27.65
N ALA A 243 -11.69 -6.96 27.57
CA ALA A 243 -10.85 -6.45 28.65
C ALA A 243 -11.14 -4.97 28.95
N LEU A 244 -11.29 -4.14 27.91
CA LEU A 244 -11.62 -2.73 28.05
C LEU A 244 -13.04 -2.53 28.60
N GLY A 245 -14.02 -3.31 28.12
CA GLY A 245 -15.38 -3.29 28.64
C GLY A 245 -15.45 -3.64 30.13
N CYS A 246 -14.66 -4.61 30.58
CA CYS A 246 -14.54 -4.95 32.00
C CYS A 246 -13.90 -3.82 32.82
N LEU A 247 -12.80 -3.22 32.33
CA LEU A 247 -12.13 -2.10 33.01
C LEU A 247 -13.04 -0.87 33.10
N CYS A 248 -13.65 -0.46 31.99
CA CYS A 248 -14.58 0.67 31.95
C CYS A 248 -15.81 0.42 32.83
N GLY A 249 -16.37 -0.80 32.80
CA GLY A 249 -17.47 -1.19 33.68
C GLY A 249 -17.12 -1.10 35.16
N GLY A 250 -15.90 -1.53 35.53
CA GLY A 250 -15.39 -1.40 36.89
C GLY A 250 -15.26 0.06 37.33
N PHE A 251 -14.68 0.92 36.49
CA PHE A 251 -14.54 2.35 36.78
C PHE A 251 -15.90 3.06 36.89
N LEU A 252 -16.82 2.80 35.96
CA LEU A 252 -18.18 3.37 36.00
C LEU A 252 -18.95 2.88 37.22
N GLY A 253 -18.81 1.60 37.58
CA GLY A 253 -19.39 1.04 38.78
C GLY A 253 -18.89 1.73 40.04
N ILE A 254 -17.59 1.98 40.14
CA ILE A 254 -17.00 2.75 41.25
C ILE A 254 -17.57 4.18 41.26
N PHE A 255 -17.54 4.87 40.12
CA PHE A 255 -17.99 6.26 40.02
C PHE A 255 -19.45 6.44 40.45
N ALA A 256 -20.35 5.57 39.98
CA ALA A 256 -21.78 5.58 40.31
C ALA A 256 -22.10 5.31 41.79
N VAL A 257 -21.11 4.81 42.57
CA VAL A 257 -21.26 4.61 44.01
C VAL A 257 -20.77 5.83 44.81
N PHE A 258 -19.86 6.62 44.24
CA PHE A 258 -19.24 7.77 44.91
C PHE A 258 -19.90 9.12 44.58
N PHE A 259 -20.52 9.24 43.40
CA PHE A 259 -21.25 10.41 42.93
C PHE A 259 -22.72 10.05 42.66
#